data_AF-A0A6D2HRR3-F1
#
_entry.id   AF-A0A6D2HRR3-F1
#
_cell.length_a   1.000
_cell.length_b   1.000
_cell.length_c   1.000
_cell.angle_alpha   90.00
_cell.angle_beta   90.00
_cell.angle_gamma   90.00
#
_symmetry.space_group_name_H-M   'P 1'
#
loop_
_entity.id
_entity.type
_entity.pdbx_description
1 polymer ?
#
loop_
_entity_poly.entity_id
_entity_poly.type
_entity_poly.pdbx_seq_one_letter_code
_entity_poly.pdbx_strand_id
1 'polypeptide(L)' 'MARNREGLVLLLDVGPAMHSILDDVEKTCSLLLQKKLIYNKFDEVGIVAFGTEATDNELARDIQVDMRTSPF' A
#
# COMPACT_ATOMS: atom_id res chain seq x y z
N MET A 1 23.44 7.01 18.33
CA MET A 1 22.08 7.59 18.51
C MET A 1 21.08 6.67 17.85
N ALA A 2 19.90 6.45 18.44
CA ALA A 2 18.82 5.79 17.73
C ALA A 2 18.34 6.72 16.61
N ARG A 3 18.60 6.32 15.36
CA ARG A 3 18.17 7.08 14.17
C ARG A 3 16.68 6.85 14.03
N ASN A 4 15.87 7.84 14.40
CA ASN A 4 14.41 7.77 14.30
C ASN A 4 14.05 7.38 12.86
N ARG A 5 13.44 6.21 12.71
CA ARG A 5 13.14 5.58 11.43
C ARG A 5 11.66 5.26 11.40
N GLU A 6 10.93 5.95 10.55
CA GLU A 6 9.48 5.82 10.49
C GLU A 6 9.07 4.95 9.30
N GLY A 7 8.20 3.97 9.56
CA GLY A 7 7.44 3.29 8.51
C GLY A 7 6.14 4.04 8.23
N LEU A 8 5.86 4.33 6.96
CA LEU A 8 4.56 4.82 6.49
C LEU A 8 3.94 3.75 5.58
N VAL A 9 2.64 3.51 5.72
CA VAL A 9 1.87 2.72 4.74
C VAL A 9 0.72 3.58 4.23
N LEU A 10 0.65 3.79 2.92
CA LEU A 10 -0.47 4.44 2.26
C LEU A 10 -1.47 3.38 1.81
N LEU A 11 -2.63 3.32 2.48
CA LEU A 11 -3.75 2.46 2.10
C LEU A 11 -4.70 3.28 1.20
N LEU A 12 -4.84 2.88 -0.07
CA LEU A 12 -5.51 3.65 -1.11
C LEU A 12 -6.71 2.88 -1.66
N ASP A 13 -7.91 3.46 -1.55
CA ASP A 13 -9.10 2.97 -2.25
C ASP A 13 -9.06 3.45 -3.70
N VAL A 14 -9.02 2.50 -4.64
CA VAL A 14 -9.07 2.74 -6.08
C VAL A 14 -10.33 2.16 -6.73
N GLY A 15 -11.35 1.85 -5.93
CA GLY A 15 -12.64 1.37 -6.43
C GLY A 15 -13.45 2.45 -7.17
N PRO A 16 -14.49 2.05 -7.93
CA PRO A 16 -15.25 2.97 -8.81
C PRO A 16 -15.85 4.20 -8.12
N ALA A 17 -16.15 4.14 -6.82
CA ALA A 17 -16.65 5.27 -6.05
C ALA A 17 -15.62 6.40 -5.86
N MET A 18 -14.33 6.09 -5.95
CA MET A 18 -13.22 7.01 -5.71
C MET A 18 -12.67 7.64 -7.00
N HIS A 19 -13.03 7.09 -8.17
CA HIS A 19 -12.50 7.52 -9.48
C HIS A 19 -12.61 9.04 -9.74
N SER A 20 -13.62 9.70 -9.18
CA SER A 20 -13.82 11.16 -9.32
C SER A 20 -12.81 12.03 -8.56
N ILE A 21 -12.01 11.45 -7.66
CA ILE A 21 -11.01 12.15 -6.84
C ILE A 21 -9.60 11.52 -6.91
N LEU A 22 -9.41 10.42 -7.66
CA LEU A 22 -8.12 9.71 -7.72
C LEU A 22 -6.97 10.60 -8.16
N ASP A 23 -7.16 11.49 -9.14
CA ASP A 23 -6.14 12.46 -9.57
C ASP A 23 -5.61 13.33 -8.41
N ASP A 24 -6.49 13.76 -7.50
CA ASP A 24 -6.11 14.62 -6.37
C ASP A 24 -5.53 13.82 -5.19
N VAL A 25 -5.97 12.56 -5.03
CA VAL A 25 -5.30 11.59 -4.15
C VAL A 25 -3.87 11.30 -4.63
N GLU A 26 -3.67 11.08 -5.93
CA GLU A 26 -2.36 10.83 -6.55
C GLU A 26 -1.40 12.00 -6.32
N LYS A 27 -1.83 13.24 -6.62
CA LYS A 27 -1.05 14.47 -6.39
C LYS A 27 -0.68 14.62 -4.91
N THR A 28 -1.64 14.39 -4.01
CA THR A 28 -1.45 14.53 -2.56
C THR A 28 -0.49 13.48 -2.01
N CYS A 29 -0.66 12.21 -2.41
CA CYS A 29 0.23 11.12 -2.02
C CYS A 29 1.64 11.33 -2.59
N SER A 30 1.76 11.74 -3.85
CA SER A 30 3.04 12.05 -4.49
C SER A 30 3.81 13.14 -3.74
N LEU A 31 3.13 14.24 -3.34
CA LEU A 31 3.75 15.31 -2.56
C LEU A 31 4.17 14.84 -1.15
N LEU A 32 3.40 13.96 -0.51
CA LEU A 32 3.75 13.37 0.79
C LEU A 32 4.96 12.43 0.69
N LEU A 33 4.99 11.55 -0.33
CA LEU A 33 6.09 10.64 -0.62
C LEU A 33 7.38 11.39 -0.93
N GLN A 34 7.33 12.39 -1.80
CA GLN A 34 8.46 13.27 -2.10
C GLN A 34 9.02 13.90 -0.82
N LYS A 35 8.18 14.48 0.04
CA LYS A 35 8.62 15.06 1.31
C LYS A 35 9.29 14.02 2.21
N LYS A 36 8.67 12.86 2.45
CA LYS A 36 9.22 11.85 3.37
C LYS A 36 10.56 11.29 2.87
N LEU A 37 10.64 10.92 1.59
CA LEU A 37 11.83 10.31 0.99
C LEU A 37 13.00 11.30 0.78
N ILE A 38 12.72 12.58 0.48
CA ILE A 38 13.77 13.59 0.27
C ILE A 38 14.39 14.02 1.60
N TYR A 39 13.57 14.33 2.62
CA TYR A 39 14.06 14.84 3.90
C TYR A 39 14.52 13.72 4.85
N ASN A 40 13.81 12.59 4.92
CA ASN A 40 14.15 11.46 5.80
C ASN A 40 14.62 10.23 5.00
N LYS A 41 15.86 10.26 4.50
CA LYS A 41 16.50 9.19 3.70
C LYS A 41 16.68 7.82 4.37
N PHE A 42 15.95 7.52 5.45
CA PHE A 42 15.97 6.22 6.12
C PHE A 42 14.56 5.67 6.39
N ASP A 43 13.53 6.50 6.27
CA ASP A 43 12.14 6.11 6.44
C ASP A 43 11.73 5.09 5.37
N GLU A 44 10.87 4.15 5.75
CA GLU A 44 10.30 3.16 4.85
C GLU A 44 8.90 3.58 4.44
N VAL A 45 8.54 3.37 3.17
CA VAL A 45 7.18 3.63 2.71
C VAL A 45 6.65 2.47 1.87
N GLY A 46 5.51 1.92 2.30
CA GLY A 46 4.71 0.97 1.53
C GLY A 46 3.46 1.66 0.96
N ILE A 47 2.91 1.09 -0.10
CA ILE A 47 1.62 1.47 -0.69
C ILE A 47 0.80 0.18 -0.85
N VAL A 48 -0.47 0.22 -0.44
CA VAL A 48 -1.43 -0.86 -0.59
C VAL A 48 -2.66 -0.29 -1.28
N ALA A 49 -2.93 -0.72 -2.51
CA ALA A 49 -4.18 -0.40 -3.20
C ALA A 49 -5.24 -1.46 -2.88
N PHE A 50 -6.50 -1.05 -2.73
CA PHE A 50 -7.66 -1.94 -2.62
C PHE A 50 -8.83 -1.40 -3.47
N GLY A 51 -9.77 -2.28 -3.83
CA GLY A 51 -10.77 -1.97 -4.86
C GLY A 51 -10.28 -2.19 -6.30
N THR A 52 -9.09 -2.78 -6.47
CA THR A 52 -8.55 -3.26 -7.74
C THR A 52 -9.33 -4.46 -8.30
N GLU A 53 -9.29 -4.67 -9.61
CA GLU A 53 -9.93 -5.80 -10.30
C GLU A 53 -9.41 -7.17 -9.81
N ALA A 54 -8.11 -7.25 -9.52
CA ALA A 54 -7.46 -8.42 -8.97
C ALA A 54 -6.87 -8.13 -7.58
N THR A 55 -6.81 -9.18 -6.74
CA THR A 55 -6.14 -9.16 -5.44
C THR A 55 -4.79 -9.86 -5.58
N ASP A 56 -3.68 -9.12 -5.46
CA ASP A 56 -2.35 -9.70 -5.32
C ASP A 56 -1.65 -9.19 -4.06
N ASN A 57 -1.61 -10.04 -3.03
CA ASN A 57 -0.85 -9.83 -1.80
C ASN A 57 -0.53 -11.21 -1.18
N GLU A 58 0.44 -11.24 -0.29
CA GLU A 58 0.97 -12.49 0.29
C GLU A 58 -0.09 -13.27 1.06
N LEU A 59 -0.92 -12.59 1.87
CA LEU A 59 -2.02 -13.21 2.63
C LEU A 59 -3.00 -13.96 1.72
N ALA A 60 -3.35 -13.40 0.57
CA ALA A 60 -4.25 -14.03 -0.41
C ALA A 60 -3.61 -15.25 -1.10
N ARG A 61 -2.27 -15.29 -1.22
CA ARG A 61 -1.52 -16.43 -1.77
C ARG A 61 -1.42 -17.54 -0.72
N ASP A 62 -1.09 -17.21 0.52
CA ASP A 62 -0.92 -18.17 1.62
C ASP A 62 -2.23 -18.91 1.93
N ILE A 63 -3.35 -18.18 1.98
CA ILE A 63 -4.70 -18.76 2.13
C ILE A 63 -5.05 -19.73 0.99
N GLN A 64 -4.56 -19.49 -0.24
CA GLN A 64 -4.72 -20.43 -1.35
C GLN A 64 -3.79 -21.64 -1.28
N VAL A 65 -2.65 -21.55 -0.59
CA VAL A 65 -1.78 -22.71 -0.33
C VAL A 65 -2.45 -23.63 0.69
N ASP A 66 -2.91 -23.07 1.81
CA ASP A 66 -3.56 -23.81 2.89
C ASP A 66 -4.78 -24.62 2.39
N MET A 67 -5.66 -23.98 1.60
CA MET A 67 -6.80 -24.66 0.95
C MET A 67 -6.40 -25.77 -0.03
N ARG A 68 -5.19 -25.75 -0.63
CA ARG A 68 -4.69 -26.84 -1.48
C ARG A 68 -4.03 -27.97 -0.70
N THR A 69 -3.68 -27.73 0.57
CA THR A 69 -3.17 -28.74 1.51
C THR A 69 -4.24 -29.27 2.47
N SER A 70 -5.45 -28.73 2.45
CA SER A 70 -6.64 -29.31 3.09
C SER A 70 -6.88 -30.75 2.61
N PRO A 71 -7.05 -31.73 3.53
CA PRO A 71 -7.52 -33.07 3.20
C PRO A 71 -9.06 -33.20 3.21
N PHE A 72 -9.78 -32.08 3.34
CA PHE A 72 -11.23 -31.94 3.23
C PHE A 72 -11.61 -31.27 1.92
#